data_AF-A0A7R9QK37-F1
#
_entry.id   AF-A0A7R9QK37-F1
#
_cell.length_a   1.000
_cell.length_b   1.000
_cell.length_c   1.000
_cell.angle_alpha   90.00
_cell.angle_beta   90.00
_cell.angle_gamma   90.00
#
_symmetry.space_group_name_H-M   'P 1'
#
loop_
_entity.id
_entity.type
_entity.pdbx_description
1 polymer ?
#
loop_
_entity_poly.entity_id
_entity_poly.type
_entity_poly.pdbx_seq_one_letter_code
_entity_poly.pdbx_strand_id
1 'polypeptide(L)'
;MADRLTQLQDAVNQQSENFCNSIGVLQQFSKPTFFPEFDKSSSKSPTAQTQSSEDFAQLFATLIARTAKDIDVLIDSLPNEESTPELQVFSNCSSI
;
A
#
# COMPACT_ATOMS: atom_id res chain seq x y z
N MET A 1 -23.78 -4.65 -4.45
CA MET A 1 -23.66 -3.95 -3.16
C MET A 1 -22.49 -4.61 -2.48
N ALA A 2 -21.27 -4.09 -2.67
CA ALA A 2 -20.08 -4.72 -2.14
C ALA A 2 -20.00 -4.42 -0.65
N ASP A 3 -20.12 -5.46 0.17
CA ASP A 3 -19.94 -5.41 1.61
C ASP A 3 -18.62 -4.69 1.97
N ARG A 4 -18.60 -4.01 3.12
CA ARG A 4 -17.41 -3.29 3.59
C ARG A 4 -16.18 -4.21 3.67
N LEU A 5 -16.39 -5.50 3.91
CA LEU A 5 -15.35 -6.52 3.88
C LEU A 5 -14.73 -6.69 2.49
N THR A 6 -15.55 -6.70 1.42
CA THR A 6 -15.06 -6.74 0.05
C THR A 6 -14.26 -5.49 -0.29
N GLN A 7 -14.74 -4.30 0.12
CA GLN A 7 -14.00 -3.05 -0.08
C GLN A 7 -12.65 -3.03 0.67
N LEU A 8 -12.61 -3.59 1.89
CA LEU A 8 -11.36 -3.74 2.64
C LEU A 8 -10.39 -4.67 1.92
N GLN A 9 -10.89 -5.78 1.39
CA GLN A 9 -10.07 -6.73 0.63
C GLN A 9 -9.50 -6.11 -0.65
N ASP A 10 -10.30 -5.34 -1.39
CA ASP A 10 -9.83 -4.58 -2.56
C ASP A 10 -8.78 -3.53 -2.17
N ALA A 11 -8.97 -2.81 -1.08
CA ALA A 11 -8.02 -1.81 -0.59
C ALA A 11 -6.67 -2.41 -0.17
N VAL A 12 -6.68 -3.56 0.51
CA VAL A 12 -5.47 -4.31 0.88
C VAL A 12 -4.74 -4.82 -0.37
N ASN A 13 -5.48 -5.34 -1.35
CA ASN A 13 -4.88 -5.80 -2.59
C ASN A 13 -4.21 -4.64 -3.35
N GLN A 14 -4.88 -3.49 -3.42
CA GLN A 14 -4.32 -2.27 -4.00
C GLN A 14 -3.07 -1.77 -3.26
N GLN A 15 -3.01 -1.91 -1.94
CA GLN A 15 -1.83 -1.55 -1.15
C GLN A 15 -0.63 -2.45 -1.48
N SER A 16 -0.87 -3.76 -1.67
CA SER A 16 0.17 -4.71 -2.08
C SER A 16 0.74 -4.37 -3.46
N GLU A 17 -0.12 -4.01 -4.41
CA GLU A 17 0.31 -3.53 -5.72
C GLU A 17 1.15 -2.25 -5.63
N ASN A 18 0.75 -1.29 -4.78
CA ASN A 18 1.52 -0.06 -4.57
C ASN A 18 2.93 -0.35 -4.04
N PHE A 19 3.08 -1.31 -3.13
CA PHE A 19 4.41 -1.75 -2.67
C PHE A 19 5.23 -2.40 -3.78
N CYS A 20 4.64 -3.32 -4.53
CA CYS A 20 5.34 -4.04 -5.60
C CYS A 20 5.80 -3.08 -6.72
N ASN A 21 4.91 -2.18 -7.15
CA ASN A 21 5.20 -1.16 -8.15
C ASN A 21 6.28 -0.18 -7.66
N SER A 22 6.21 0.25 -6.40
CA SER A 22 7.22 1.11 -5.78
C SER A 22 8.60 0.45 -5.78
N ILE A 23 8.69 -0.82 -5.37
CA ILE A 23 9.95 -1.56 -5.33
C ILE A 23 10.52 -1.75 -6.74
N GLY A 24 9.69 -2.13 -7.72
CA GLY A 24 10.12 -2.30 -9.11
C GLY A 24 10.69 -1.01 -9.70
N VAL A 25 10.00 0.11 -9.48
CA VAL A 25 10.46 1.43 -9.92
C VAL A 25 11.75 1.86 -9.21
N LEU A 26 11.82 1.70 -7.89
CA LEU A 26 13.04 2.01 -7.13
C LEU A 26 14.24 1.20 -7.60
N GLN A 27 14.04 -0.10 -7.88
CA GLN A 27 15.10 -0.97 -8.41
C GLN A 27 15.56 -0.52 -9.80
N GLN A 28 14.63 -0.14 -10.68
CA GLN A 28 14.94 0.32 -12.03
C GLN A 28 15.78 1.61 -12.05
N PHE A 29 15.57 2.49 -11.08
CA PHE A 29 16.33 3.73 -10.94
C PHE A 29 17.54 3.63 -9.99
N SER A 30 17.65 2.55 -9.22
CA SER A 30 18.78 2.35 -8.32
C SER A 30 20.05 1.98 -9.10
N LYS A 31 21.12 2.72 -8.84
CA LYS A 31 22.44 2.48 -9.43
C LYS A 31 23.12 1.36 -8.62
N PRO A 32 23.82 0.41 -9.26
CA PRO A 32 24.67 -0.51 -8.52
C PRO A 32 25.74 0.31 -7.76
N THR A 33 25.69 0.25 -6.44
CA THR A 33 26.69 0.90 -5.59
C THR A 33 27.93 0.00 -5.52
N PHE A 34 29.08 0.52 -5.91
CA PHE A 34 30.35 -0.21 -5.83
C PHE A 34 31.06 0.13 -4.53
N PHE A 35 31.64 -0.89 -3.90
CA PHE A 35 32.47 -0.69 -2.72
C PHE A 35 33.82 -0.07 -3.14
N PRO A 36 34.27 1.00 -2.47
CA PRO A 36 35.51 1.69 -2.83
C PRO A 36 36.75 0.77 -2.78
N GLU A 37 36.71 -0.32 -2.02
CA GLU A 37 37.81 -1.29 -1.91
C GLU A 37 38.08 -2.10 -3.19
N PHE A 38 37.21 -2.06 -4.20
CA PHE A 38 37.29 -2.91 -5.39
C PHE A 38 37.60 -2.16 -6.71
N ASP A 39 37.77 -0.83 -6.67
CA ASP A 39 37.82 0.04 -7.85
C ASP A 39 39.24 0.23 -8.44
N LYS A 40 39.87 -0.85 -8.93
CA LYS A 40 41.13 -0.74 -9.69
C LYS A 40 41.02 -1.00 -11.19
N SER A 41 39.89 -1.47 -11.69
CA SER A 41 39.69 -1.58 -13.14
C SER A 41 38.24 -1.89 -13.49
N SER A 42 37.46 -0.87 -13.88
CA SER A 42 36.64 -0.93 -15.10
C SER A 42 35.72 0.28 -15.18
N SER A 43 36.12 1.19 -16.06
CA SER A 43 35.27 1.93 -16.99
C SER A 43 33.96 2.56 -16.47
N LYS A 44 34.07 3.89 -16.31
CA LYS A 44 33.01 4.91 -16.42
C LYS A 44 31.84 4.46 -17.32
N SER A 45 30.63 4.51 -16.78
CA SER A 45 29.36 4.56 -17.53
C SER A 45 28.45 5.64 -16.93
N PRO A 46 27.52 6.21 -17.73
CA PRO A 46 27.22 7.63 -17.68
C PRO A 46 26.29 8.05 -16.55
N THR A 47 26.56 9.25 -16.04
CA THR A 47 25.68 10.14 -15.31
C THR A 47 24.37 10.37 -16.08
N ALA A 48 23.23 9.88 -15.58
CA ALA A 48 21.93 10.46 -15.91
C ALA A 48 20.85 10.03 -14.88
N GLN A 49 20.05 11.01 -14.45
CA GLN A 49 18.75 10.88 -13.76
C GLN A 49 18.77 10.40 -12.30
N THR A 50 19.26 11.26 -11.39
CA THR A 50 19.03 11.12 -9.93
C THR A 50 17.80 11.91 -9.46
N GLN A 51 17.37 12.94 -10.20
CA GLN A 51 16.19 13.73 -9.82
C GLN A 51 14.88 12.93 -9.88
N SER A 52 14.67 12.13 -10.93
CA SER A 52 13.41 11.40 -11.12
C SER A 52 13.17 10.31 -10.06
N SER A 53 14.23 9.70 -9.50
CA SER A 53 14.08 8.66 -8.48
C SER A 53 13.48 9.17 -7.18
N GLU A 54 13.81 10.40 -6.78
CA GLU A 54 13.30 10.99 -5.54
C GLU A 54 11.81 11.37 -5.67
N ASP A 55 11.40 11.91 -6.83
CA ASP A 55 10.00 12.20 -7.14
C ASP A 55 9.13 10.92 -7.13
N PHE A 56 9.60 9.82 -7.72
CA PHE A 56 8.88 8.55 -7.69
C PHE A 56 8.79 7.99 -6.28
N ALA A 57 9.86 8.06 -5.49
CA ALA A 57 9.85 7.61 -4.10
C ALA A 57 8.80 8.37 -3.27
N GLN A 58 8.72 9.70 -3.42
CA GLN A 58 7.73 10.51 -2.72
C GLN A 58 6.29 10.26 -3.22
N LEU A 59 6.10 10.07 -4.52
CA LEU A 59 4.79 9.72 -5.10
C LEU A 59 4.29 8.39 -4.52
N PHE A 60 5.12 7.34 -4.52
CA PHE A 60 4.74 6.05 -3.98
C PHE A 60 4.54 6.09 -2.46
N ALA A 61 5.39 6.81 -1.72
CA ALA A 61 5.18 7.01 -0.29
C ALA A 61 3.82 7.66 0.01
N THR A 62 3.41 8.65 -0.80
CA THR A 62 2.11 9.31 -0.67
C THR A 62 0.95 8.36 -0.99
N LEU A 63 1.07 7.55 -2.04
CA LEU A 63 0.05 6.57 -2.43
C LEU A 63 -0.11 5.49 -1.34
N ILE A 64 1.00 4.93 -0.85
CA ILE A 64 1.01 3.93 0.22
C ILE A 64 0.37 4.50 1.50
N ALA A 65 0.76 5.71 1.91
CA ALA A 65 0.24 6.34 3.11
C ALA A 65 -1.26 6.66 3.01
N ARG A 66 -1.74 7.08 1.84
CA ARG A 66 -3.17 7.30 1.60
C ARG A 66 -3.94 5.99 1.66
N THR A 67 -3.51 4.96 0.94
CA THR A 67 -4.19 3.66 0.94
C THR A 67 -4.20 3.03 2.34
N ALA A 68 -3.14 3.20 3.14
CA ALA A 68 -3.11 2.77 4.53
C ALA A 68 -4.20 3.46 5.38
N LYS A 69 -4.35 4.77 5.24
CA LYS A 69 -5.43 5.51 5.93
C LYS A 69 -6.82 5.10 5.47
N ASP A 70 -7.00 4.85 4.18
CA ASP A 70 -8.28 4.38 3.66
C ASP A 70 -8.63 3.00 4.24
N ILE A 71 -7.64 2.11 4.40
CA ILE A 71 -7.80 0.83 5.10
C ILE A 71 -8.19 1.03 6.56
N ASP A 72 -7.51 1.90 7.31
CA ASP A 72 -7.85 2.20 8.71
C ASP A 72 -9.29 2.70 8.85
N VAL A 73 -9.71 3.65 8.00
CA VAL A 73 -11.09 4.18 8.00
C VAL A 73 -12.10 3.10 7.62
N LEU A 74 -11.76 2.21 6.68
CA LEU A 74 -12.62 1.08 6.33
C LEU A 74 -12.80 0.13 7.51
N ILE A 75 -11.73 -0.16 8.26
CA ILE A 75 -11.77 -0.98 9.47
C ILE A 75 -12.63 -0.32 10.56
N ASP A 76 -12.43 0.97 10.83
CA ASP A 76 -13.24 1.73 11.80
C ASP A 76 -14.73 1.81 11.41
N SER A 77 -15.01 1.73 10.10
CA SER A 77 -16.37 1.74 9.56
C SER A 77 -17.04 0.37 9.54
N LEU A 78 -16.33 -0.71 9.91
CA LEU A 78 -16.94 -2.02 10.03
C LEU A 78 -17.95 -2.01 11.18
N PRO A 79 -19.20 -2.46 10.95
CA PRO A 79 -20.14 -2.63 12.05
C PRO A 79 -19.53 -3.62 13.06
N ASN A 80 -19.56 -3.27 14.35
CA ASN A 80 -19.03 -4.10 15.44
C ASN A 80 -19.45 -5.57 15.28
N GLU A 81 -18.49 -6.49 15.45
CA GLU A 81 -18.72 -7.94 15.54
C GLU A 81 -19.64 -8.36 16.73
N GLU A 82 -20.17 -7.41 17.51
CA GLU A 82 -21.30 -7.66 18.41
C GLU A 82 -22.66 -7.71 17.68
N SER A 83 -22.66 -8.07 16.39
CA SER A 83 -23.85 -8.60 15.74
C SER A 83 -23.99 -10.08 16.10
N THR A 84 -24.20 -10.35 17.39
CA THR A 84 -24.73 -11.66 17.78
C THR A 84 -26.08 -11.82 17.08
N PRO A 85 -26.38 -12.98 16.44
CA PRO A 85 -27.67 -13.18 15.77
C PRO A 85 -28.86 -12.97 16.71
N GLU A 86 -28.65 -13.07 18.03
CA GLU A 86 -29.63 -12.82 19.08
C GLU A 86 -30.16 -11.37 19.12
N LEU A 87 -29.30 -10.35 18.91
CA LEU A 87 -29.70 -8.93 18.97
C LEU A 87 -30.49 -8.46 17.73
N GLN A 88 -30.23 -9.07 16.57
CA GLN A 88 -30.97 -8.81 15.34
C GLN A 88 -32.37 -9.43 15.36
N VAL A 89 -32.52 -10.59 16.02
CA VAL A 89 -33.84 -11.22 16.23
C VAL A 89 -34.65 -10.44 17.28
N PHE A 90 -34.03 -9.93 18.34
CA PHE A 90 -34.74 -9.14 19.37
C PHE A 90 -35.33 -7.84 18.80
N SER A 91 -34.58 -7.16 17.92
CA SER A 91 -35.04 -5.95 17.25
C SER A 91 -36.21 -6.20 16.28
N ASN A 92 -36.21 -7.36 15.60
CA ASN A 92 -37.28 -7.75 14.67
C ASN A 92 -38.51 -8.35 15.37
N CYS A 93 -38.37 -8.95 16.56
CA CYS A 93 -39.49 -9.54 17.30
C CYS A 93 -40.28 -8.52 18.12
N SER A 94 -39.71 -7.36 18.46
CA SER A 94 -40.41 -6.29 19.18
C SER A 94 -41.38 -5.46 18.30
N SER A 95 -41.51 -5.79 17.00
CA SER A 95 -42.41 -5.12 16.04
C SER A 95 -43.62 -5.97 15.63
N ILE A 96 -43.90 -7.09 16.33
CA ILE A 96 -45.13 -7.90 16.20
C ILE A 96 -45.95 -7.78 17.48
#